data_AF-X0GXN0-F1
#
_entry.id   AF-X0GXN0-F1
#
_cell.length_a   1.000
_cell.length_b   1.000
_cell.length_c   1.000
_cell.angle_alpha   90.00
_cell.angle_beta   90.00
_cell.angle_gamma   90.00
#
_symmetry.space_group_name_H-M   'P 1'
#
loop_
_entity.id
_entity.type
_entity.pdbx_description
1 polymer ?
#
loop_
_entity_poly.entity_id
_entity_poly.type
_entity_poly.pdbx_seq_one_letter_code
_entity_poly.pdbx_strand_id
1 'polypeptide(L)'
;MRGGLRKNVCGLSFPGMRRSSVDFGQLEKRMPSQLQYACMHWAYHQTSGKPELSDDKEVYGFLTTHFLHWLEAMSLIGRVKECLDALRSLARWVEVYPRRLEPFDFCG
;
A
#
# COMPACT_ATOMS: atom_id res chain seq x y z
N MET A 1 6.90 4.89 4.18
CA MET A 1 5.45 4.60 4.03
C MET A 1 4.87 3.87 5.24
N ARG A 2 5.45 2.75 5.68
CA ARG A 2 4.96 1.92 6.81
C ARG A 2 4.65 2.70 8.10
N GLY A 3 5.52 3.63 8.51
CA GLY A 3 5.30 4.45 9.71
C GLY A 3 4.16 5.47 9.64
N GLY A 4 3.60 5.73 8.45
CA GLY A 4 2.49 6.68 8.26
C GLY A 4 1.13 6.02 8.04
N LEU A 5 1.09 4.71 7.76
CA LEU A 5 -0.14 3.97 7.52
C LEU A 5 -0.61 3.27 8.79
N ARG A 6 -1.82 3.61 9.22
CA ARG A 6 -2.51 2.99 10.34
C ARG A 6 -3.99 2.89 10.04
N LYS A 7 -4.68 1.99 10.75
CA LYS A 7 -6.14 1.88 10.72
C LYS A 7 -6.76 3.24 11.00
N ASN A 8 -7.76 3.61 10.22
CA ASN A 8 -8.45 4.88 10.31
C ASN A 8 -7.47 6.06 10.21
N VAL A 9 -6.67 6.09 9.13
CA VAL A 9 -5.62 7.10 8.95
C VAL A 9 -6.16 8.54 9.05
N CYS A 10 -7.41 8.74 8.58
CA CYS A 10 -8.13 10.02 8.66
C CYS A 10 -8.98 10.20 9.93
N GLY A 11 -8.94 9.29 10.90
CA GLY A 11 -9.67 9.41 12.16
C GLY A 11 -11.18 9.66 11.99
N LEU A 12 -11.78 8.97 11.01
CA LEU A 12 -13.20 9.00 10.71
C LEU A 12 -13.99 8.52 11.93
N SER A 13 -15.15 9.14 12.16
CA SER A 13 -16.01 8.84 13.30
C SER A 13 -16.61 7.44 13.28
N PHE A 14 -16.79 6.84 12.08
CA PHE A 14 -17.28 5.48 11.94
C PHE A 14 -16.69 4.80 10.67
N PRO A 15 -16.52 3.46 10.70
CA PRO A 15 -16.06 2.70 9.53
C PRO A 15 -17.10 2.73 8.42
N GLY A 16 -16.68 3.02 7.19
CA GLY A 16 -17.57 3.10 6.02
C GLY A 16 -18.12 4.49 5.71
N MET A 17 -17.63 5.54 6.40
CA MET A 17 -17.92 6.92 6.03
C MET A 17 -17.52 7.17 4.57
N ARG A 18 -18.42 7.77 3.79
CA ARG A 18 -18.16 8.05 2.37
C ARG A 18 -17.04 9.07 2.24
N ARG A 19 -16.18 8.88 1.24
CA ARG A 19 -15.12 9.85 0.87
C ARG A 19 -15.66 11.26 0.66
N SER A 20 -16.87 11.39 0.10
CA SER A 20 -17.54 12.69 -0.10
C SER A 20 -17.85 13.45 1.20
N SER A 21 -17.88 12.74 2.33
CA SER A 21 -18.13 13.33 3.65
C SER A 21 -16.84 13.76 4.35
N VAL A 22 -15.67 13.49 3.76
CA VAL A 22 -14.36 13.87 4.31
C VAL A 22 -13.90 15.16 3.63
N ASP A 23 -13.72 16.20 4.42
CA ASP A 23 -13.19 17.49 3.95
C ASP A 23 -11.73 17.36 3.46
N PHE A 24 -11.40 18.09 2.39
CA PHE A 24 -10.07 18.04 1.79
C PHE A 24 -8.99 18.60 2.73
N GLY A 25 -9.30 19.64 3.50
CA GLY A 25 -8.37 20.19 4.49
C GLY A 25 -8.11 19.24 5.65
N GLN A 26 -9.11 18.45 6.06
CA GLN A 26 -8.92 17.36 7.04
C GLN A 26 -8.10 16.21 6.47
N LEU A 27 -8.32 15.85 5.21
CA LEU A 27 -7.54 14.85 4.51
C LEU A 27 -6.06 15.26 4.45
N GLU A 28 -5.75 16.49 4.04
CA GLU A 28 -4.36 16.96 3.91
C GLU A 28 -3.63 17.04 5.26
N LYS A 29 -4.32 17.44 6.34
CA LYS A 29 -3.76 17.43 7.70
C LYS A 29 -3.40 16.04 8.19
N ARG A 30 -4.19 15.03 7.84
CA ARG A 30 -4.03 13.65 8.35
C ARG A 30 -3.23 12.76 7.41
N MET A 31 -3.24 13.10 6.12
CA MET A 31 -2.49 12.49 5.05
C MET A 31 -1.74 13.59 4.29
N PRO A 32 -0.56 14.00 4.80
CA PRO A 32 0.24 15.00 4.11
C PRO A 32 0.65 14.51 2.71
N SER A 33 1.01 15.44 1.84
CA SER A 33 1.32 15.17 0.43
C SER A 33 2.37 14.07 0.23
N GLN A 34 3.36 13.97 1.13
CA GLN A 34 4.37 12.92 1.09
C GLN A 34 3.77 11.52 1.33
N LEU A 35 2.80 11.40 2.24
CA LEU A 35 2.13 10.13 2.51
C LEU A 35 1.22 9.75 1.33
N GLN A 36 0.50 10.72 0.76
CA GLN A 36 -0.33 10.48 -0.42
C GLN A 36 0.53 10.01 -1.60
N TYR A 37 1.65 10.69 -1.85
CA TYR A 37 2.61 10.32 -2.88
C TYR A 37 3.13 8.90 -2.68
N ALA A 38 3.58 8.58 -1.45
CA ALA A 38 4.02 7.23 -1.12
C ALA A 38 2.92 6.19 -1.39
N CYS A 39 1.67 6.47 -0.98
CA CYS A 39 0.53 5.58 -1.26
C CYS A 39 0.28 5.35 -2.74
N MET A 40 0.44 6.37 -3.58
CA MET A 40 0.20 6.24 -5.01
C MET A 40 1.34 5.53 -5.75
N HIS A 41 2.59 5.73 -5.34
CA HIS A 41 3.75 5.38 -6.18
C HIS A 41 4.62 4.24 -5.66
N TRP A 42 4.51 3.80 -4.40
CA TRP A 42 5.40 2.76 -3.86
C TRP A 42 5.40 1.46 -4.70
N ALA A 43 4.21 0.96 -5.06
CA ALA A 43 4.06 -0.27 -5.83
C ALA A 43 4.57 -0.12 -7.28
N TYR A 44 4.46 1.09 -7.85
CA TYR A 44 5.03 1.40 -9.15
C TYR A 44 6.56 1.34 -9.10
N HIS A 45 7.17 1.96 -8.09
CA HIS A 45 8.62 1.91 -7.89
C HIS A 45 9.11 0.47 -7.66
N GLN A 46 8.33 -0.34 -6.95
CA GLN A 46 8.64 -1.76 -6.75
C GLN A 46 8.66 -2.54 -8.07
N THR A 47 7.59 -2.40 -8.85
CA THR A 47 7.39 -3.19 -10.09
C THR A 47 8.20 -2.68 -11.27
N SER A 48 8.64 -1.41 -11.24
CA SER A 48 9.47 -0.77 -12.28
C SER A 48 10.97 -0.85 -11.98
N GLY A 49 11.35 -1.26 -10.76
CA GLY A 49 12.74 -1.43 -10.36
C GLY A 49 13.39 -2.69 -10.93
N LYS A 50 14.70 -2.82 -10.77
CA LYS A 50 15.39 -4.09 -11.04
C LYS A 50 14.98 -5.11 -9.98
N PRO A 51 14.52 -6.32 -10.36
CA PRO A 51 14.10 -7.36 -9.41
C PRO A 51 15.19 -7.75 -8.40
N GLU A 52 16.47 -7.61 -8.77
CA GLU A 52 17.61 -7.92 -7.89
C GLU A 52 17.78 -6.94 -6.72
N LEU A 53 17.14 -5.77 -6.80
CA LEU A 53 17.16 -4.73 -5.76
C LEU A 53 15.84 -4.70 -4.98
N SER A 54 14.89 -5.56 -5.34
CA SER A 54 13.60 -5.67 -4.70
C SER A 54 13.69 -6.62 -3.51
N ASP A 55 13.22 -6.16 -2.35
CA ASP A 55 13.03 -7.02 -1.19
C ASP A 55 11.60 -7.60 -1.16
N ASP A 56 11.47 -8.83 -1.66
CA ASP A 56 10.21 -9.58 -1.67
C ASP A 56 9.61 -9.72 -0.26
N LYS A 57 10.46 -9.83 0.77
CA LYS A 57 10.03 -9.92 2.17
C LYS A 57 9.44 -8.57 2.64
N GLU A 58 9.98 -7.45 2.18
CA GLU A 58 9.40 -6.13 2.47
C GLU A 58 8.04 -5.92 1.79
N VAL A 59 7.88 -6.34 0.53
CA VAL A 59 6.59 -6.25 -0.18
C VAL A 59 5.55 -7.13 0.50
N TYR A 60 5.92 -8.39 0.78
CA TYR A 60 5.03 -9.34 1.44
C TYR A 60 4.64 -8.85 2.84
N GLY A 61 5.61 -8.43 3.66
CA GLY A 61 5.33 -7.90 5.00
C GLY A 61 4.46 -6.63 4.97
N PHE A 62 4.55 -5.83 3.90
CA PHE A 62 3.72 -4.65 3.74
C PHE A 62 2.29 -5.05 3.43
N LEU A 63 2.09 -5.99 2.51
CA LEU A 63 0.76 -6.46 2.13
C LEU A 63 0.08 -7.21 3.27
N THR A 64 0.79 -8.03 4.03
CA THR A 64 0.19 -8.75 5.17
C THR A 64 -0.18 -7.83 6.34
N THR A 65 0.58 -6.75 6.56
CA THR A 65 0.38 -5.88 7.73
C THR A 65 -0.44 -4.62 7.41
N HIS A 66 -0.23 -4.02 6.24
CA HIS A 66 -0.72 -2.68 5.91
C HIS A 66 -1.60 -2.63 4.66
N PHE A 67 -1.94 -3.76 4.03
CA PHE A 67 -2.79 -3.75 2.84
C PHE A 67 -4.12 -3.01 3.05
N LEU A 68 -4.85 -3.33 4.12
CA LEU A 68 -6.13 -2.67 4.40
C LEU A 68 -5.97 -1.18 4.72
N HIS A 69 -4.88 -0.81 5.41
CA HIS A 69 -4.55 0.59 5.71
C HIS A 69 -4.25 1.38 4.43
N TRP A 70 -3.54 0.74 3.49
CA TRP A 70 -3.25 1.32 2.19
C TRP A 70 -4.50 1.44 1.32
N LEU A 71 -5.35 0.41 1.29
CA LEU A 71 -6.62 0.44 0.56
C LEU A 71 -7.57 1.52 1.10
N GLU A 72 -7.64 1.68 2.43
CA GLU A 72 -8.37 2.76 3.09
C GLU A 72 -7.83 4.14 2.66
N ALA A 73 -6.51 4.34 2.73
CA ALA A 73 -5.85 5.56 2.27
C ALA A 73 -6.15 5.87 0.79
N MET A 74 -6.02 4.89 -0.11
CA MET A 74 -6.32 5.05 -1.53
C MET A 74 -7.81 5.33 -1.78
N SER A 75 -8.70 4.78 -0.95
CA SER A 75 -10.14 5.08 -0.98
C SER A 75 -10.45 6.52 -0.60
N LEU A 76 -9.76 7.05 0.40
CA LEU A 76 -9.95 8.42 0.87
C LEU A 76 -9.41 9.45 -0.12
N ILE A 77 -8.26 9.16 -0.75
CA ILE A 77 -7.73 9.98 -1.86
C ILE A 77 -8.66 9.90 -3.09
N GLY A 78 -9.45 8.83 -3.22
CA GLY A 78 -10.36 8.60 -4.36
C GLY A 78 -9.68 7.88 -5.53
N ARG A 79 -8.63 7.12 -5.27
CA ARG A 79 -7.75 6.47 -6.25
C ARG A 79 -7.77 4.93 -6.12
N VAL A 80 -8.88 4.36 -5.65
CA VAL A 80 -9.03 2.90 -5.43
C VAL A 80 -8.70 2.09 -6.69
N LYS A 81 -9.13 2.57 -7.86
CA LYS A 81 -8.85 1.90 -9.12
C LYS A 81 -7.34 1.71 -9.34
N GLU A 82 -6.54 2.73 -9.06
CA GLU A 82 -5.08 2.67 -9.18
C GLU A 82 -4.46 1.74 -8.14
N CYS A 83 -5.02 1.67 -6.93
CA CYS A 83 -4.63 0.67 -5.94
C CYS A 83 -4.82 -0.76 -6.48
N LEU A 84 -5.96 -1.03 -7.12
CA LEU A 84 -6.25 -2.34 -7.71
C LEU A 84 -5.33 -2.65 -8.91
N ASP A 85 -5.08 -1.66 -9.76
CA ASP A 85 -4.17 -1.81 -10.89
C ASP A 85 -2.72 -2.06 -10.41
N ALA A 86 -2.29 -1.39 -9.35
CA ALA A 86 -1.01 -1.64 -8.68
C ALA A 86 -0.92 -3.04 -8.08
N LEU A 87 -1.97 -3.54 -7.42
CA LEU A 87 -2.03 -4.91 -6.90
C LEU A 87 -1.90 -5.95 -8.02
N ARG A 88 -2.58 -5.74 -9.15
CA ARG A 88 -2.45 -6.63 -10.32
C ARG A 88 -1.04 -6.64 -10.89
N SER A 89 -0.36 -5.50 -10.88
CA SER A 89 1.04 -5.42 -11.29
C SER A 89 1.97 -6.11 -10.30
N LEU A 90 1.75 -5.95 -8.99
CA LEU A 90 2.48 -6.69 -7.96
C LEU A 90 2.27 -8.20 -8.08
N ALA A 91 1.03 -8.66 -8.30
CA ALA A 91 0.73 -10.08 -8.48
C ALA A 91 1.48 -10.68 -9.68
N ARG A 92 1.41 -10.02 -10.84
CA ARG A 92 2.18 -10.44 -12.03
C ARG A 92 3.68 -10.42 -11.79
N TRP A 93 4.17 -9.42 -11.05
CA TRP A 93 5.58 -9.31 -10.71
C TRP A 93 6.05 -10.49 -9.85
N VAL A 94 5.25 -10.94 -8.87
CA VAL A 94 5.53 -12.14 -8.06
C VAL A 94 5.51 -13.42 -8.93
N GLU A 95 4.59 -13.52 -9.90
CA GLU A 95 4.50 -14.67 -10.81
C GLU A 95 5.70 -14.77 -11.77
N VAL A 96 6.23 -13.63 -12.25
CA VAL A 96 7.34 -13.57 -13.21
C VAL A 96 8.71 -13.68 -12.54
N TYR A 97 8.83 -13.27 -11.27
CA TYR A 97 10.07 -13.36 -10.50
C TYR A 97 9.94 -14.28 -9.27
N PRO A 98 9.69 -15.59 -9.45
CA PRO A 98 9.71 -16.54 -8.35
C PRO A 98 11.16 -16.84 -7.95
N ARG A 99 11.89 -15.85 -7.42
CA ARG A 99 13.19 -16.13 -6.79
C ARG A 99 12.95 -16.58 -5.35
N ARG A 100 12.66 -17.88 -5.21
CA ARG A 100 12.87 -18.66 -3.98
C ARG A 100 12.33 -18.04 -2.68
N LEU A 101 11.02 -18.21 -2.47
CA LEU A 101 10.58 -18.63 -1.14
C LEU A 101 11.09 -20.07 -0.94
N GLU A 102 12.36 -20.23 -0.55
CA GLU A 102 12.84 -21.54 -0.11
C GLU A 102 12.06 -21.94 1.14
N PRO A 103 11.62 -23.21 1.27
CA PRO A 103 10.89 -23.70 2.44
C PRO A 103 11.64 -23.64 3.79
N PHE A 104 12.89 -23.15 3.81
CA PHE A 104 13.81 -23.35 4.93
C PHE A 104 13.91 -22.19 5.94
N ASP A 105 13.17 -21.10 5.81
CA ASP A 105 13.18 -20.01 6.81
C ASP A 105 12.30 -20.28 8.06
N PHE A 106 11.79 -21.51 8.23
CA PHE A 106 11.08 -21.96 9.45
C PHE A 106 11.83 -23.11 10.15
N CYS A 107 13.13 -22.96 10.41
CA CYS A 107 13.78 -23.65 11.52
C CYS A 107 15.11 -22.96 11.87
N GLY A 108 15.20 -22.36 13.07
CA GLY A 108 16.40 -21.73 13.60
C GLY A 108 16.09 -20.53 14.48
#